data_AF-A0A1I7XA52-F1
#
_entry.id   AF-A0A1I7XA52-F1
#
_cell.length_a   1.000
_cell.length_b   1.000
_cell.length_c   1.000
_cell.angle_alpha   90.00
_cell.angle_beta   90.00
_cell.angle_gamma   90.00
#
_symmetry.space_group_name_H-M   'P 1'
#
loop_
_entity.id
_entity.type
_entity.pdbx_description
1 polymer ?
#
loop_
_entity_poly.entity_id
_entity_poly.type
_entity_poly.pdbx_seq_one_letter_code
_entity_poly.pdbx_strand_id
1 'polypeptide(L)'
;MLTAKRIASLLLRQYGRRVTNSFGIVLDIDGVLLRGRELLPRVKDAFRLITDENNSFQIPTVFLTNGTNCMRKEKAEKLSDHLGFPITPHQVIMAHSPLRMFHDLHKKHVLVVGQSNARSIAEA
;
A
#
# COMPACT_ATOMS: atom_id res chain seq x y z
N MET A 1 28.52 35.18 -8.47
CA MET A 1 28.51 34.24 -7.32
C MET A 1 27.18 34.20 -6.53
N LEU A 2 26.25 35.15 -6.70
CA LEU A 2 24.96 35.19 -5.98
C LEU A 2 23.85 34.26 -6.55
N THR A 3 23.97 33.81 -7.81
CA THR A 3 22.92 33.07 -8.53
C THR A 3 22.85 31.60 -8.14
N ALA A 4 24.01 30.97 -7.89
CA ALA A 4 24.09 29.55 -7.52
C ALA A 4 23.52 29.27 -6.12
N LYS A 5 23.69 30.19 -5.16
CA LYS A 5 23.12 30.07 -3.80
C LYS A 5 21.58 30.11 -3.82
N ARG A 6 20.98 30.90 -4.71
CA ARG A 6 19.52 31.00 -4.87
C ARG A 6 18.94 29.71 -5.47
N ILE A 7 19.58 29.17 -6.50
CA ILE A 7 19.19 27.89 -7.14
C ILE A 7 19.36 26.73 -6.15
N ALA A 8 20.48 26.64 -5.44
CA ALA A 8 20.70 25.65 -4.40
C ALA A 8 19.65 25.75 -3.28
N SER A 9 19.26 26.97 -2.87
CA SER A 9 18.20 27.17 -1.86
C SER A 9 16.80 26.75 -2.33
N LEU A 10 16.51 26.89 -3.63
CA LEU A 10 15.25 26.43 -4.24
C LEU A 10 15.24 24.90 -4.37
N LEU A 11 16.35 24.31 -4.80
CA LEU A 11 16.52 22.85 -4.88
C LEU A 11 16.50 22.19 -3.50
N LEU A 12 17.14 22.83 -2.49
CA LEU A 12 17.07 22.39 -1.09
C LEU A 12 15.70 22.61 -0.46
N ARG A 13 14.92 23.61 -0.88
CA ARG A 13 13.50 23.73 -0.48
C ARG A 13 12.63 22.64 -1.13
N GLN A 14 12.93 22.26 -2.37
CA GLN A 14 12.23 21.19 -3.09
C GLN A 14 12.57 19.79 -2.52
N TYR A 15 13.78 19.61 -1.98
CA TYR A 15 14.22 18.39 -1.28
C TYR A 15 14.01 18.43 0.26
N GLY A 16 13.76 19.60 0.83
CA GLY A 16 13.88 19.88 2.26
C GLY A 16 12.57 19.95 3.03
N ARG A 17 11.52 19.29 2.54
CA ARG A 17 10.34 19.00 3.36
C ARG A 17 9.95 17.54 3.23
N ARG A 18 10.88 16.63 3.54
CA ARG A 18 10.44 15.36 4.13
C ARG A 18 9.81 15.72 5.46
N VAL A 19 8.49 15.88 5.47
CA VAL A 19 7.73 15.76 6.71
C VAL A 19 8.04 14.35 7.19
N THR A 20 9.01 14.22 8.09
CA THR A 20 9.22 12.99 8.83
C THR A 20 8.07 12.91 9.80
N ASN A 21 6.92 12.43 9.33
CA ASN A 21 5.85 12.07 10.25
C ASN A 21 6.45 11.11 11.26
N SER A 22 6.25 11.37 12.55
CA SER A 22 6.73 10.52 13.64
C SER A 22 6.02 9.17 13.70
N PHE A 23 5.05 8.95 12.82
CA PHE A 23 4.20 7.77 12.75
C PHE A 23 3.77 7.45 11.32
N GLY A 24 3.28 6.22 11.14
CA GLY A 24 2.59 5.76 9.95
C GLY A 24 1.29 5.06 10.34
N ILE A 25 0.46 4.74 9.34
CA ILE A 25 -0.84 4.10 9.53
C ILE A 25 -0.85 2.75 8.82
N VAL A 26 -1.30 1.72 9.53
CA VAL A 26 -1.63 0.41 8.95
C VAL A 26 -3.14 0.25 9.05
N LEU A 27 -3.82 0.13 7.91
CA LEU A 27 -5.27 -0.03 7.85
C LEU A 27 -5.61 -1.47 7.46
N ASP A 28 -6.43 -2.13 8.29
CA ASP A 28 -7.13 -3.33 7.82
C ASP A 28 -8.06 -2.96 6.65
N ILE A 29 -8.38 -3.92 5.78
CA ILE A 29 -9.27 -3.71 4.64
C ILE A 29 -10.69 -4.20 4.96
N ASP A 30 -10.80 -5.45 5.38
CA ASP A 30 -12.08 -6.15 5.46
C ASP A 30 -12.75 -5.86 6.82
N GLY A 31 -13.85 -5.11 6.80
CA GLY A 31 -14.53 -4.63 8.02
C GLY A 31 -14.10 -3.22 8.45
N VAL A 32 -13.02 -2.67 7.87
CA VAL A 32 -12.53 -1.31 8.14
C VAL A 32 -12.73 -0.38 6.95
N LEU A 33 -12.36 -0.81 5.74
CA LEU A 33 -12.61 -0.06 4.51
C LEU A 33 -13.80 -0.62 3.73
N LEU A 34 -13.91 -1.95 3.67
CA LEU A 34 -14.92 -2.65 2.88
C LEU A 34 -15.84 -3.49 3.78
N ARG A 35 -17.11 -3.60 3.39
CA ARG A 35 -18.02 -4.64 3.87
C ARG A 35 -18.46 -5.48 2.68
N GLY A 36 -17.87 -6.68 2.56
CA GLY A 36 -18.03 -7.49 1.34
C GLY A 36 -17.35 -6.79 0.15
N ARG A 37 -18.14 -6.36 -0.84
CA ARG A 37 -17.65 -5.63 -2.01
C ARG A 37 -17.92 -4.12 -1.94
N GLU A 38 -18.61 -3.66 -0.91
CA GLU A 38 -19.02 -2.27 -0.79
C GLU A 38 -18.05 -1.49 0.09
N LEU A 39 -17.73 -0.26 -0.31
CA LEU A 39 -16.97 0.67 0.51
C LEU A 39 -17.83 1.14 1.70
N LEU A 40 -17.25 1.09 2.90
CA LEU A 40 -17.95 1.58 4.08
C LEU A 40 -18.19 3.11 3.99
N PRO A 41 -19.30 3.61 4.58
CA PRO A 41 -19.57 5.04 4.59
C PRO A 41 -18.41 5.83 5.20
N ARG A 42 -18.16 7.03 4.66
CA ARG A 42 -17.14 7.98 5.13
C ARG A 42 -15.68 7.55 4.97
N VAL A 43 -15.39 6.38 4.39
CA VAL A 43 -14.00 5.97 4.13
C VAL A 43 -13.26 7.00 3.26
N LYS A 44 -13.91 7.48 2.19
CA LYS A 44 -13.32 8.54 1.34
C LYS A 44 -13.08 9.84 2.10
N ASP A 45 -13.99 10.21 3.01
CA ASP A 45 -13.81 11.40 3.84
C ASP A 45 -12.66 11.24 4.84
N ALA A 46 -12.47 10.04 5.39
CA ALA A 46 -11.32 9.74 6.24
C ALA A 46 -9.99 9.85 5.45
N PHE A 47 -9.95 9.37 4.21
CA PHE A 47 -8.74 9.52 3.37
C PHE A 47 -8.42 10.97 3.05
N ARG A 48 -9.42 11.84 2.85
CA ARG A 48 -9.20 13.30 2.70
C ARG A 48 -8.48 13.94 3.88
N LEU A 49 -8.49 13.32 5.07
CA LEU A 49 -7.75 13.82 6.24
C LEU A 49 -6.25 13.52 6.17
N ILE A 50 -5.84 12.55 5.36
CA ILE A 50 -4.46 12.04 5.29
C ILE A 50 -3.87 12.10 3.87
N THR A 51 -4.59 12.69 2.92
CA THR A 51 -4.14 12.96 1.54
C THR A 51 -4.22 14.44 1.21
N ASP A 52 -3.41 14.92 0.28
CA ASP A 52 -3.53 16.27 -0.27
C ASP A 52 -4.56 16.36 -1.41
N GLU A 53 -4.67 17.54 -2.03
CA GLU A 53 -5.56 17.80 -3.17
C GLU A 53 -5.27 16.94 -4.41
N ASN A 54 -4.07 16.35 -4.51
CA ASN A 54 -3.67 15.45 -5.59
C ASN A 54 -3.87 13.96 -5.21
N ASN A 55 -4.56 13.68 -4.10
CA ASN A 55 -4.71 12.35 -3.50
C ASN A 55 -3.37 11.68 -3.14
N SER A 56 -2.31 12.47 -2.90
CA SER A 56 -1.04 11.94 -2.43
C SER A 56 -1.05 11.84 -0.91
N PHE A 57 -0.64 10.69 -0.39
CA PHE A 57 -0.59 10.44 1.05
C PHE A 57 0.40 11.39 1.74
N GLN A 58 -0.13 12.17 2.68
CA GLN A 58 0.66 13.03 3.54
C GLN A 58 1.23 12.26 4.74
N ILE A 59 0.68 11.08 5.06
CA ILE A 59 1.13 10.17 6.13
C ILE A 59 1.46 8.80 5.52
N PRO A 60 2.62 8.18 5.80
CA PRO A 60 2.94 6.84 5.33
C PRO A 60 1.83 5.85 5.72
N THR A 61 1.16 5.30 4.71
CA THR A 61 -0.01 4.45 4.89
C THR A 61 0.14 3.16 4.10
N VAL A 62 -0.10 2.04 4.78
CA VAL A 62 -0.16 0.70 4.18
C VAL A 62 -1.48 0.01 4.54
N PHE A 63 -1.91 -0.89 3.68
CA PHE A 63 -3.14 -1.65 3.77
C PHE A 63 -2.82 -3.10 4.07
N LEU A 64 -3.38 -3.63 5.14
CA LEU A 64 -3.18 -4.99 5.61
C LEU A 64 -4.48 -5.78 5.45
N THR A 65 -4.40 -7.03 5.00
CA THR A 65 -5.56 -7.93 4.96
C THR A 65 -5.12 -9.37 5.16
N ASN A 66 -5.98 -10.16 5.79
CA ASN A 66 -5.81 -11.61 5.88
C ASN A 66 -6.22 -12.36 4.59
N GLY A 67 -6.60 -11.63 3.52
CA GLY A 67 -6.95 -12.22 2.23
C GLY A 67 -5.82 -13.01 1.58
N THR A 68 -6.17 -14.15 0.99
CA THR A 68 -5.26 -15.05 0.25
C THR A 68 -5.72 -15.34 -1.18
N ASN A 69 -6.76 -14.64 -1.64
CA ASN A 69 -7.50 -14.98 -2.85
C ASN A 69 -7.01 -14.28 -4.13
N CYS A 70 -5.98 -13.44 -4.07
CA CYS A 70 -5.41 -12.78 -5.24
C CYS A 70 -3.98 -12.31 -5.02
N MET A 71 -3.35 -11.84 -6.10
CA MET A 71 -2.05 -11.17 -6.03
C MET A 71 -2.18 -9.78 -5.40
N ARG A 72 -1.09 -9.35 -4.74
CA ARG A 72 -0.98 -8.00 -4.17
C ARG A 72 -1.31 -6.88 -5.17
N LYS A 73 -0.86 -7.02 -6.42
CA LYS A 73 -1.14 -6.08 -7.50
C LYS A 73 -2.64 -5.95 -7.77
N GLU A 74 -3.32 -7.08 -7.92
CA GLU A 74 -4.77 -7.13 -8.17
C GLU A 74 -5.57 -6.55 -6.98
N LYS A 75 -5.14 -6.81 -5.74
CA LYS A 75 -5.78 -6.20 -4.57
C LYS A 75 -5.60 -4.68 -4.55
N ALA A 76 -4.42 -4.18 -4.92
CA ALA A 76 -4.13 -2.75 -4.98
C ALA A 76 -4.96 -2.05 -6.08
N GLU A 77 -5.08 -2.66 -7.26
CA GLU A 77 -5.95 -2.18 -8.36
C GLU A 77 -7.40 -2.09 -7.90
N LYS A 78 -7.95 -3.19 -7.36
CA LYS A 78 -9.32 -3.19 -6.81
C LYS A 78 -9.52 -2.11 -5.76
N LEU A 79 -8.58 -1.97 -4.82
CA LEU A 79 -8.69 -0.96 -3.77
C LEU A 79 -8.63 0.46 -4.34
N SER A 80 -7.81 0.68 -5.36
CA SER A 80 -7.74 1.96 -6.10
C SER A 80 -9.09 2.30 -6.71
N ASP A 81 -9.76 1.34 -7.33
CA ASP A 81 -11.08 1.53 -7.94
C ASP A 81 -12.14 1.93 -6.91
N HIS A 82 -12.15 1.28 -5.74
CA HIS A 82 -13.11 1.60 -4.68
C HIS A 82 -12.85 2.99 -4.09
N LEU A 83 -11.58 3.33 -3.83
CA LEU A 83 -11.18 4.59 -3.19
C LEU A 83 -11.21 5.78 -4.15
N GLY A 84 -11.00 5.55 -5.45
CA GLY A 84 -10.94 6.58 -6.49
C GLY A 84 -9.58 7.28 -6.61
N PHE A 85 -8.51 6.68 -6.10
CA PHE A 85 -7.14 7.18 -6.21
C PHE A 85 -6.13 6.02 -6.20
N PRO A 86 -4.92 6.19 -6.76
CA PRO A 86 -4.00 5.09 -6.97
C PRO A 86 -3.41 4.54 -5.67
N ILE A 87 -3.53 3.23 -5.47
CA ILE A 87 -2.82 2.46 -4.46
C ILE A 87 -1.77 1.60 -5.15
N THR A 88 -0.52 1.73 -4.73
CA THR A 88 0.56 0.92 -5.31
C THR A 88 0.59 -0.49 -4.68
N PRO A 89 1.05 -1.53 -5.41
CA PRO A 89 1.19 -2.86 -4.83
C PRO A 89 2.02 -2.87 -3.55
N HIS A 90 3.08 -2.06 -3.46
CA HIS A 90 3.95 -1.99 -2.28
C HIS A 90 3.24 -1.51 -1.01
N GLN A 91 2.12 -0.81 -1.14
CA GLN A 91 1.31 -0.38 -0.01
C GLN A 91 0.38 -1.48 0.50
N VAL A 92 0.29 -2.64 -0.16
CA VAL A 92 -0.63 -3.72 0.24
C VAL A 92 0.15 -4.90 0.83
N ILE A 93 -0.26 -5.32 2.02
CA ILE A 93 0.25 -6.49 2.73
C ILE A 93 -0.90 -7.49 2.82
N MET A 94 -0.72 -8.66 2.20
CA MET A 94 -1.67 -9.76 2.26
C MET A 94 -1.13 -10.87 3.17
N ALA A 95 -1.98 -11.80 3.61
CA ALA A 95 -1.59 -12.87 4.54
C ALA A 95 -0.37 -13.69 4.07
N HIS A 96 -0.23 -13.88 2.76
CA HIS A 96 0.87 -14.62 2.15
C HIS A 96 2.12 -13.76 1.87
N SER A 97 2.07 -12.43 2.02
CA SER A 97 3.22 -11.53 1.78
C SER A 97 4.49 -11.93 2.55
N PRO A 98 4.42 -12.32 3.85
CA PRO A 98 5.61 -12.74 4.59
C PRO A 98 6.28 -14.00 4.05
N LEU A 99 5.60 -14.83 3.26
CA LEU A 99 6.22 -16.05 2.71
C LEU A 99 7.44 -15.76 1.82
N ARG A 100 7.52 -14.54 1.27
CA ARG A 100 8.64 -14.08 0.44
C ARG A 100 9.97 -13.93 1.20
N MET A 101 9.95 -13.74 2.52
CA MET A 101 11.18 -13.63 3.32
C MET A 101 11.74 -14.97 3.79
N PHE A 102 10.98 -16.06 3.68
CA PHE A 102 11.44 -17.39 4.11
C PHE A 102 12.25 -18.09 3.00
N HIS A 103 13.38 -17.49 2.62
CA HIS A 103 14.24 -17.96 1.54
C HIS A 103 14.70 -19.43 1.72
N ASP A 104 14.85 -19.87 2.96
CA ASP A 104 15.25 -21.25 3.31
C ASP A 104 14.17 -22.31 2.98
N LEU A 105 12.95 -21.87 2.65
CA LEU A 105 11.84 -22.75 2.28
C LEU A 105 11.59 -22.82 0.76
N HIS A 106 12.06 -21.84 -0.02
CA HIS A 106 11.67 -21.69 -1.44
C HIS A 106 12.13 -22.84 -2.35
N LYS A 107 13.15 -23.62 -1.95
CA LYS A 107 13.69 -24.76 -2.71
C LYS A 107 13.33 -26.12 -2.10
N LYS A 108 12.38 -26.16 -1.16
CA LYS A 108 11.92 -27.39 -0.51
C LYS A 108 10.55 -27.80 -1.05
N HIS A 109 10.18 -29.04 -0.81
CA HIS A 109 8.81 -29.48 -1.06
C HIS A 109 7.88 -28.78 -0.07
N VAL A 110 6.91 -28.04 -0.61
CA VAL A 110 5.89 -27.34 0.16
C VAL A 110 4.51 -27.77 -0.33
N LEU A 111 3.59 -28.00 0.60
CA LEU A 111 2.18 -28.16 0.29
C LEU A 111 1.55 -26.76 0.27
N VAL A 112 1.08 -26.33 -0.90
CA VAL A 112 0.34 -25.07 -1.05
C VAL A 112 -1.14 -25.36 -0.90
N VAL A 113 -1.78 -24.77 0.10
CA VAL A 113 -3.22 -24.89 0.36
C VAL A 113 -3.89 -23.55 0.12
N GLY A 114 -4.93 -23.53 -0.71
CA GLY A 114 -5.71 -22.34 -1.00
C GLY A 114 -6.67 -22.54 -2.16
N GLN A 115 -7.13 -21.43 -2.75
CA GLN A 115 -8.02 -21.43 -3.92
C GLN A 115 -7.27 -21.82 -5.20
N SER A 116 -7.95 -21.81 -6.35
CA SER A 116 -7.39 -22.20 -7.65
C SER A 116 -6.12 -21.43 -8.06
N ASN A 117 -5.94 -20.21 -7.56
CA ASN A 117 -4.77 -19.38 -7.82
C ASN A 117 -3.66 -19.49 -6.74
N ALA A 118 -3.81 -20.35 -5.73
CA ALA A 118 -2.82 -20.46 -4.67
C ALA A 118 -1.43 -20.83 -5.20
N ARG A 119 -1.36 -21.67 -6.25
CA ARG A 119 -0.11 -22.02 -6.91
C ARG A 119 0.57 -20.83 -7.58
N SER A 120 -0.18 -20.03 -8.35
CA SER A 120 0.40 -18.86 -9.02
C SER A 120 0.84 -17.78 -8.03
N ILE A 121 0.12 -17.64 -6.90
CA ILE A 121 0.54 -16.77 -5.80
C ILE A 121 1.85 -17.26 -5.17
N ALA A 122 2.02 -18.57 -4.98
CA ALA A 122 3.23 -19.14 -4.40
C ALA A 122 4.46 -19.05 -5.33
N GLU A 123 4.25 -19.07 -6.65
CA GLU A 123 5.31 -19.00 -7.66
C GLU A 123 5.79 -17.56 -7.97
N ALA A 124 5.11 -16.53 -7.46
CA ALA A 124 5.32 -15.12 -7.81
C ALA A 124 6.06 -14.27 -6.76
#